data_AF-A0A0N1IPQ4-F1
#
_entry.id   AF-A0A0N1IPQ4-F1
#
_cell.length_a   1.000
_cell.length_b   1.000
_cell.length_c   1.000
_cell.angle_alpha   90.00
_cell.angle_beta   90.00
_cell.angle_gamma   90.00
#
_symmetry.space_group_name_H-M   'P 1'
#
loop_
_entity.id
_entity.type
_entity.pdbx_description
1 polymer ?
#
loop_
_entity_poly.entity_id
_entity_poly.type
_entity_poly.pdbx_seq_one_letter_code
_entity_poly.pdbx_strand_id
1 'polypeptide(L)'
;MKRNNSTKDYICHNSSIVPIGKSYTYGHYQETISVREPISTVNITGLNWLQHGDLLNLQVKYTGSPPFAYCALYKEGQYNITGNETCVYKSSTLTNAFPLVHYFSDCDQHTVVVVVENDMGKTVSRATINIYKATVHAQLSVIVVPVVFCLVAVILVVFGIAYYQHRSRYTIEVADFEFGQQAHLDYKTFTERLRDSFRNAFDFRQRNDNDPLTSDTRYDSM
;
A
#
# COMPACT_ATOMS: atom_id res chain seq x y z
N MET A 1 -12.61 -82.05 -22.98
CA MET A 1 -13.27 -80.75 -22.79
C MET A 1 -12.58 -79.70 -23.65
N LYS A 2 -13.33 -79.05 -24.53
CA LYS A 2 -12.90 -77.95 -25.41
C LYS A 2 -12.65 -76.69 -24.58
N ARG A 3 -11.54 -75.99 -24.83
CA ARG A 3 -11.48 -74.53 -24.73
C ARG A 3 -10.56 -74.00 -25.84
N ASN A 4 -11.16 -73.77 -27.00
CA ASN A 4 -10.60 -72.92 -28.04
C ASN A 4 -10.52 -71.49 -27.48
N ASN A 5 -9.33 -70.95 -27.32
CA ASN A 5 -9.14 -69.50 -27.36
C ASN A 5 -8.28 -69.21 -28.59
N SER A 6 -8.98 -69.10 -29.73
CA SER A 6 -8.42 -68.52 -30.93
C SER A 6 -8.29 -67.02 -30.66
N THR A 7 -7.11 -66.59 -30.21
CA THR A 7 -6.66 -65.23 -30.46
C THR A 7 -6.50 -65.13 -31.97
N LYS A 8 -7.55 -64.63 -32.64
CA LYS A 8 -7.44 -64.24 -34.04
C LYS A 8 -6.64 -62.95 -34.06
N ASP A 9 -5.33 -63.10 -34.25
CA ASP A 9 -4.49 -62.00 -34.69
C ASP A 9 -4.98 -61.59 -36.09
N TYR A 10 -5.68 -60.46 -36.15
CA TYR A 10 -6.05 -59.85 -37.42
C TYR A 10 -4.78 -59.23 -37.99
N ILE A 11 -4.02 -60.04 -38.73
CA ILE A 11 -2.92 -59.56 -39.56
C ILE A 11 -3.56 -58.74 -40.69
N CYS A 12 -3.57 -57.42 -40.54
CA CYS A 12 -3.90 -56.50 -41.61
C CYS A 12 -2.80 -56.60 -42.67
N HIS A 13 -2.97 -57.50 -43.64
CA HIS A 13 -2.24 -57.42 -44.89
C HIS A 13 -2.60 -56.09 -45.55
N ASN A 14 -1.57 -55.37 -46.00
CA ASN A 14 -1.65 -54.05 -46.63
C ASN A 14 -2.63 -54.07 -47.82
N SER A 15 -3.92 -53.85 -47.57
CA SER A 15 -5.01 -53.87 -48.56
C SER A 15 -5.60 -52.47 -48.68
N SER A 16 -4.82 -51.54 -49.20
CA SER A 16 -5.32 -50.19 -49.55
C SER A 16 -6.26 -50.20 -50.77
N ILE A 17 -6.48 -51.35 -51.41
CA ILE A 17 -7.34 -51.49 -52.59
C ILE A 17 -8.36 -52.59 -52.32
N VAL A 18 -9.57 -52.17 -51.96
CA VAL A 18 -10.76 -53.04 -51.92
C VAL A 18 -11.35 -53.08 -53.33
N PRO A 19 -11.54 -54.25 -53.97
CA PRO A 19 -12.11 -54.32 -55.32
C PRO A 19 -13.56 -53.85 -55.30
N ILE A 20 -13.83 -52.71 -55.94
CA ILE A 20 -15.16 -52.12 -56.07
C ILE A 20 -15.91 -52.86 -57.19
N GLY A 21 -16.87 -53.71 -56.83
CA GLY A 21 -17.70 -54.46 -57.76
C GLY A 21 -19.18 -54.44 -57.38
N LYS A 22 -20.08 -54.63 -58.35
CA LYS A 22 -21.55 -54.53 -58.17
C LYS A 22 -22.16 -55.52 -57.17
N SER A 23 -21.44 -56.57 -56.75
CA SER A 23 -21.92 -57.57 -55.78
C SER A 23 -21.31 -57.46 -54.38
N TYR A 24 -20.48 -56.44 -54.12
CA TYR A 24 -19.80 -56.29 -52.83
C TYR A 24 -20.34 -55.06 -52.10
N THR A 25 -20.81 -55.26 -50.87
CA THR A 25 -21.10 -54.18 -49.92
C THR A 25 -19.83 -53.92 -49.12
N TYR A 26 -19.23 -52.75 -49.28
CA TYR A 26 -18.09 -52.32 -48.49
C TYR A 26 -18.54 -51.35 -47.39
N GLY A 27 -17.93 -51.46 -46.22
CA GLY A 27 -18.11 -50.56 -45.08
C GLY A 27 -16.80 -49.88 -44.75
N HIS A 28 -16.83 -48.59 -44.44
CA HIS A 28 -15.68 -47.88 -43.91
C HIS A 28 -15.73 -47.94 -42.38
N TYR A 29 -14.67 -48.47 -41.76
CA TYR A 29 -14.47 -48.44 -40.32
C TYR A 29 -13.23 -47.60 -40.03
N GLN A 30 -13.40 -46.60 -39.16
CA GLN A 30 -12.33 -45.76 -38.68
C GLN A 30 -12.36 -45.78 -37.15
N GLU A 31 -11.22 -46.13 -36.55
CA GLU A 31 -11.01 -46.10 -35.10
C GLU A 31 -9.76 -45.27 -34.80
N THR A 32 -9.86 -44.40 -33.81
CA THR A 32 -8.75 -43.56 -33.38
C THR A 32 -8.35 -43.95 -31.96
N ILE A 33 -7.24 -44.65 -31.82
CA ILE A 33 -6.64 -44.98 -30.53
C ILE A 33 -5.70 -43.83 -30.14
N SER A 34 -5.90 -43.26 -28.95
CA SER A 34 -5.04 -42.20 -28.42
C SER A 34 -4.53 -42.58 -27.02
N VAL A 35 -3.25 -42.29 -26.76
CA VAL A 35 -2.68 -42.44 -25.42
C VAL A 35 -2.98 -41.16 -24.65
N ARG A 36 -3.55 -41.31 -23.44
CA ARG A 36 -3.95 -40.18 -22.59
C ARG A 36 -3.45 -40.37 -21.17
N GLU A 37 -3.12 -39.26 -20.53
CA GLU A 37 -2.62 -39.22 -19.17
C GLU A 37 -3.69 -38.70 -18.19
N PRO A 38 -3.90 -39.37 -17.04
CA PRO A 38 -4.78 -38.87 -15.98
C PRO A 38 -4.23 -37.62 -15.31
N ILE A 39 -5.11 -36.88 -14.64
CA ILE A 39 -4.73 -35.66 -13.92
C ILE A 39 -3.99 -36.04 -12.64
N SER A 40 -2.68 -35.80 -12.59
CA SER A 40 -1.82 -36.24 -11.48
C SER A 40 -1.57 -35.16 -10.42
N THR A 41 -1.26 -33.93 -10.84
CA THR A 41 -0.96 -32.82 -9.92
C THR A 41 -1.77 -31.59 -10.26
N VAL A 42 -2.32 -30.93 -9.23
CA VAL A 42 -3.05 -29.66 -9.36
C VAL A 42 -2.42 -28.67 -8.38
N ASN A 43 -1.80 -27.64 -8.92
CA ASN A 43 -1.15 -26.57 -8.17
C ASN A 43 -1.94 -25.28 -8.34
N ILE A 44 -2.43 -24.75 -7.23
CA ILE A 44 -3.11 -23.45 -7.19
C ILE A 44 -2.09 -22.43 -6.68
N THR A 45 -1.71 -21.50 -7.55
CA THR A 45 -0.74 -20.44 -7.23
C THR A 45 -1.46 -19.09 -7.23
N GLY A 46 -1.22 -18.25 -6.23
CA GLY A 46 -1.79 -16.91 -6.16
C GLY A 46 -1.74 -16.33 -4.75
N LEU A 47 -2.33 -15.15 -4.57
CA LEU A 47 -2.43 -14.50 -3.27
C LEU A 47 -3.62 -15.08 -2.49
N ASN A 48 -3.32 -15.69 -1.35
CA ASN A 48 -4.32 -16.28 -0.47
C ASN A 48 -4.82 -15.31 0.61
N TRP A 49 -4.15 -14.16 0.74
CA TRP A 49 -4.51 -13.09 1.67
C TRP A 49 -4.91 -11.86 0.86
N LEU A 50 -6.17 -11.48 0.97
CA LEU A 50 -6.76 -10.36 0.23
C LEU A 50 -7.20 -9.27 1.20
N GLN A 51 -6.99 -8.02 0.81
CA GLN A 51 -7.64 -6.92 1.49
C GLN A 51 -9.12 -6.88 1.06
N HIS A 52 -10.02 -6.55 1.99
CA HIS A 52 -11.41 -6.33 1.64
C HIS A 52 -11.53 -5.28 0.52
N GLY A 53 -12.20 -5.65 -0.57
CA GLY A 53 -12.31 -4.84 -1.80
C GLY A 53 -11.44 -5.33 -2.96
N ASP A 54 -10.45 -6.19 -2.70
CA ASP A 54 -9.57 -6.72 -3.75
C ASP A 54 -10.18 -7.93 -4.48
N LEU A 55 -9.78 -8.09 -5.75
CA LEU A 55 -10.13 -9.25 -6.57
C LEU A 55 -9.20 -10.42 -6.29
N LEU A 56 -9.78 -11.60 -6.03
CA LEU A 56 -9.03 -12.85 -6.04
C LEU A 56 -8.49 -13.09 -7.44
N ASN A 57 -7.20 -13.39 -7.55
CA ASN A 57 -6.58 -13.85 -8.79
C ASN A 57 -5.69 -15.07 -8.50
N LEU A 58 -6.21 -16.26 -8.81
CA LEU A 58 -5.51 -17.51 -8.67
C LEU A 58 -5.19 -18.08 -10.05
N GLN A 59 -4.00 -18.61 -10.22
CA GLN A 59 -3.59 -19.38 -11.38
C GLN A 59 -3.59 -20.86 -11.02
N VAL A 60 -4.51 -21.62 -11.63
CA VAL A 60 -4.57 -23.07 -11.46
C VAL A 60 -3.75 -23.72 -12.58
N LYS A 61 -2.76 -24.53 -12.20
CA LYS A 61 -1.92 -25.31 -13.11
C LYS A 61 -2.08 -26.79 -12.81
N TYR A 62 -2.16 -27.62 -13.83
CA TYR A 62 -2.30 -29.06 -13.66
C TYR A 62 -1.61 -29.84 -14.78
N THR A 63 -1.33 -31.11 -14.51
CA THR A 63 -0.66 -32.04 -15.44
C THR A 63 -1.64 -33.10 -15.92
N GLY A 64 -1.65 -33.37 -17.23
CA GLY A 64 -2.49 -34.40 -17.86
C GLY A 64 -2.61 -34.19 -19.36
N SER A 65 -3.42 -35.02 -20.02
CA SER A 65 -3.74 -34.85 -21.45
C SER A 65 -5.07 -34.13 -21.65
N PRO A 66 -5.21 -33.15 -22.56
CA PRO A 66 -6.51 -32.53 -22.88
C PRO A 66 -7.50 -33.53 -23.52
N PRO A 67 -8.82 -33.24 -23.54
CA PRO A 67 -9.48 -32.01 -23.11
C PRO A 67 -9.82 -31.99 -21.62
N PHE A 68 -9.78 -30.82 -21.01
CA PHE A 68 -10.09 -30.62 -19.59
C PHE A 68 -11.44 -29.93 -19.42
N ALA A 69 -12.23 -30.40 -18.47
CA ALA A 69 -13.43 -29.72 -17.98
C ALA A 69 -13.17 -29.27 -16.54
N TYR A 70 -13.35 -27.99 -16.25
CA TYR A 70 -13.07 -27.44 -14.92
C TYR A 70 -14.19 -26.55 -14.41
N CYS A 71 -14.21 -26.36 -13.10
CA CYS A 71 -15.09 -25.44 -12.41
C CYS A 71 -14.54 -25.08 -11.03
N ALA A 72 -15.08 -24.02 -10.44
CA ALA A 72 -14.75 -23.59 -9.08
C ALA A 72 -16.03 -23.46 -8.25
N LEU A 73 -15.96 -23.92 -7.00
CA LEU A 73 -17.00 -23.78 -5.99
C LEU A 73 -16.45 -22.91 -4.86
N TYR A 74 -17.23 -21.91 -4.47
CA TYR A 74 -16.90 -21.02 -3.36
C TYR A 74 -17.68 -21.46 -2.13
N LYS A 75 -16.97 -21.77 -1.05
CA LYS A 75 -17.55 -22.17 0.24
C LYS A 75 -17.15 -21.15 1.30
N GLU A 76 -18.08 -20.82 2.18
CA GLU A 76 -17.81 -20.00 3.35
C GLU A 76 -17.06 -20.82 4.42
N GLY A 77 -16.10 -20.19 5.08
CA GLY A 77 -15.27 -20.79 6.12
C GLY A 77 -14.26 -21.81 5.61
N GLN A 78 -13.77 -22.64 6.54
CA GLN A 78 -12.82 -23.71 6.26
C GLN A 78 -13.57 -24.98 5.83
N TYR A 79 -13.43 -25.34 4.54
CA TYR A 79 -14.06 -26.53 3.97
C TYR A 79 -13.02 -27.63 3.70
N ASN A 80 -13.36 -28.87 4.09
CA ASN A 80 -12.54 -30.05 3.80
C ASN A 80 -13.04 -30.74 2.53
N ILE A 81 -12.11 -31.09 1.64
CA ILE A 81 -12.43 -31.82 0.41
C ILE A 81 -12.89 -33.24 0.77
N THR A 82 -14.04 -33.62 0.23
CA THR A 82 -14.63 -34.97 0.30
C THR A 82 -14.33 -35.81 -0.95
N GLY A 83 -13.91 -35.18 -2.04
CA GLY A 83 -13.58 -35.83 -3.32
C GLY A 83 -14.79 -36.06 -4.23
N ASN A 84 -16.00 -35.84 -3.71
CA ASN A 84 -17.25 -36.01 -4.45
C ASN A 84 -17.86 -34.67 -4.91
N GLU A 85 -17.12 -33.57 -4.82
CA GLU A 85 -17.60 -32.24 -5.22
C GLU A 85 -17.80 -32.16 -6.73
N THR A 86 -19.01 -31.90 -7.19
CA THR A 86 -19.33 -31.73 -8.60
C THR A 86 -19.92 -30.35 -8.85
N CYS A 87 -19.72 -29.86 -10.07
CA CYS A 87 -20.31 -28.62 -10.52
C CYS A 87 -21.37 -28.89 -11.58
N VAL A 88 -22.42 -28.08 -11.56
CA VAL A 88 -23.48 -28.09 -12.58
C VAL A 88 -22.97 -27.57 -13.91
N TYR A 89 -22.16 -26.50 -13.88
CA TYR A 89 -21.59 -25.87 -15.06
C TYR A 89 -20.08 -26.09 -15.08
N LYS A 90 -19.58 -26.60 -16.21
CA LYS A 90 -18.16 -26.89 -16.43
C LYS A 90 -17.69 -26.15 -17.67
N SER A 91 -16.51 -25.55 -17.58
CA SER A 91 -15.84 -24.91 -18.68
C SER A 91 -14.82 -25.86 -19.30
N SER A 92 -14.81 -25.98 -20.62
CA SER A 92 -13.82 -26.81 -21.34
C SER A 92 -12.59 -26.00 -21.70
N THR A 93 -11.40 -26.57 -21.52
CA THR A 93 -10.14 -26.01 -22.01
C THR A 93 -9.21 -27.09 -22.54
N LEU A 94 -8.33 -26.70 -23.46
CA LEU A 94 -7.24 -27.53 -23.98
C LEU A 94 -5.89 -27.17 -23.33
N THR A 95 -5.84 -26.10 -22.54
CA THR A 95 -4.63 -25.62 -21.86
C THR A 95 -4.48 -26.28 -20.49
N ASN A 96 -3.24 -26.50 -20.07
CA ASN A 96 -2.90 -27.07 -18.75
C ASN A 96 -2.99 -26.06 -17.59
N ALA A 97 -3.51 -24.87 -17.87
CA ALA A 97 -3.66 -23.81 -16.88
C ALA A 97 -4.82 -22.90 -17.24
N PHE A 98 -5.48 -22.35 -16.21
CA PHE A 98 -6.47 -21.30 -16.35
C PHE A 98 -6.37 -20.32 -15.17
N PRO A 99 -6.64 -19.02 -15.40
CA PRO A 99 -6.81 -18.05 -14.34
C PRO A 99 -8.22 -18.16 -13.74
N LEU A 100 -8.32 -17.99 -12.44
CA LEU A 100 -9.56 -17.94 -11.67
C LEU A 100 -9.64 -16.59 -10.98
N VAL A 101 -10.60 -15.76 -11.42
CA VAL A 101 -10.83 -14.43 -10.87
C VAL A 101 -12.20 -14.40 -10.20
N HIS A 102 -12.25 -13.94 -8.96
CA HIS A 102 -13.49 -13.84 -8.20
C HIS A 102 -13.46 -12.66 -7.25
N TYR A 103 -14.62 -12.06 -7.00
CA TYR A 103 -14.78 -10.98 -6.02
C TYR A 103 -15.56 -11.51 -4.82
N PHE A 104 -15.02 -11.33 -3.62
CA PHE A 104 -15.71 -11.64 -2.39
C PHE A 104 -16.24 -10.37 -1.75
N SER A 105 -17.54 -10.36 -1.42
CA SER A 105 -18.17 -9.22 -0.75
C SER A 105 -17.87 -9.18 0.75
N ASP A 106 -17.60 -10.33 1.37
CA ASP A 106 -17.49 -10.45 2.82
C ASP A 106 -16.04 -10.36 3.30
N CYS A 107 -15.85 -10.09 4.59
CA CYS A 107 -14.53 -10.04 5.24
C CYS A 107 -14.14 -11.37 5.89
N ASP A 108 -14.85 -12.45 5.57
CA ASP A 108 -14.66 -13.74 6.22
C ASP A 108 -13.64 -14.61 5.47
N GLN A 109 -13.28 -15.71 6.12
CA GLN A 109 -12.48 -16.74 5.50
C GLN A 109 -13.34 -17.54 4.51
N HIS A 110 -12.86 -17.76 3.30
CA HIS A 110 -13.52 -18.59 2.29
C HIS A 110 -12.61 -19.71 1.82
N THR A 111 -13.21 -20.81 1.36
CA THR A 111 -12.48 -21.91 0.71
C THR A 111 -12.93 -22.01 -0.75
N VAL A 112 -11.98 -21.90 -1.66
CA VAL A 112 -12.18 -22.12 -3.08
C VAL A 112 -11.85 -23.56 -3.40
N VAL A 113 -12.84 -24.32 -3.87
CA VAL A 113 -12.68 -25.70 -4.30
C VAL A 113 -12.65 -25.72 -5.82
N VAL A 114 -11.54 -26.16 -6.39
CA VAL A 114 -11.35 -26.30 -7.83
C VAL A 114 -11.49 -27.77 -8.20
N VAL A 115 -12.37 -28.05 -9.15
CA VAL A 115 -12.59 -29.39 -9.68
C VAL A 115 -12.12 -29.39 -11.13
N VAL A 116 -11.21 -30.31 -11.45
CA VAL A 116 -10.70 -30.50 -12.81
C VAL A 116 -10.94 -31.94 -13.22
N GLU A 117 -11.48 -32.13 -14.41
CA GLU A 117 -11.88 -33.41 -14.98
C GLU A 117 -11.32 -33.55 -16.38
N ASN A 118 -11.01 -34.78 -16.75
CA ASN A 118 -10.60 -35.21 -18.08
C ASN A 118 -11.27 -36.57 -18.35
N ASP A 119 -11.17 -37.06 -19.59
CA ASP A 119 -11.70 -38.35 -20.02
C ASP A 119 -11.11 -39.53 -19.20
N MET A 120 -9.95 -39.35 -18.57
CA MET A 120 -9.29 -40.36 -17.74
C MET A 120 -9.67 -40.30 -16.24
N GLY A 121 -10.19 -39.18 -15.74
CA GLY A 121 -10.45 -39.04 -14.30
C GLY A 121 -10.73 -37.61 -13.83
N LYS A 122 -10.97 -37.51 -12.52
CA LYS A 122 -11.36 -36.28 -11.82
C LYS A 122 -10.44 -36.03 -10.63
N THR A 123 -10.02 -34.79 -10.47
CA THR A 123 -9.20 -34.34 -9.34
C THR A 123 -9.80 -33.09 -8.72
N VAL A 124 -9.87 -33.07 -7.38
CA VAL A 124 -10.40 -31.96 -6.60
C VAL A 124 -9.29 -31.36 -5.76
N SER A 125 -9.20 -30.04 -5.73
CA SER A 125 -8.20 -29.30 -4.94
C SER A 125 -8.83 -28.09 -4.26
N ARG A 126 -8.20 -27.59 -3.20
CA ARG A 126 -8.71 -26.46 -2.42
C ARG A 126 -7.63 -25.41 -2.19
N ALA A 127 -8.07 -24.17 -2.11
CA ALA A 127 -7.29 -23.05 -1.60
C ALA A 127 -8.12 -22.31 -0.55
N THR A 128 -7.51 -22.05 0.59
CA THR A 128 -8.11 -21.25 1.66
C THR A 128 -7.72 -19.80 1.46
N ILE A 129 -8.72 -18.92 1.44
CA ILE A 129 -8.59 -17.49 1.19
C ILE A 129 -9.01 -16.75 2.44
N ASN A 130 -8.12 -15.87 2.92
CA ASN A 130 -8.36 -15.03 4.08
C ASN A 130 -8.52 -13.59 3.61
N ILE A 131 -9.68 -13.01 3.91
CA ILE A 131 -9.96 -11.61 3.58
C ILE A 131 -9.81 -10.82 4.87
N TYR A 132 -8.99 -9.78 4.86
CA TYR A 132 -8.78 -8.94 6.03
C TYR A 132 -9.17 -7.50 5.74
N LYS A 133 -9.69 -6.82 6.75
CA LYS A 133 -9.92 -5.38 6.69
C LYS A 133 -8.64 -4.66 7.10
N ALA A 134 -8.09 -3.85 6.21
CA ALA A 134 -6.93 -3.03 6.54
C ALA A 134 -7.30 -2.03 7.63
N THR A 135 -6.78 -2.24 8.84
CA THR A 135 -6.91 -1.29 9.94
C THR A 135 -5.86 -0.21 9.77
N VAL A 136 -6.27 0.98 9.31
CA VAL A 136 -5.43 2.17 9.36
C VAL A 136 -5.18 2.53 10.82
N HIS A 137 -4.00 2.14 11.34
CA HIS A 137 -3.55 2.61 12.64
C HIS A 137 -3.12 4.06 12.46
N ALA A 138 -3.76 4.97 13.19
CA ALA A 138 -3.33 6.36 13.22
C ALA A 138 -1.86 6.41 13.68
N GLN A 139 -1.02 7.13 12.93
CA GLN A 139 0.39 7.26 13.26
C GLN A 139 0.51 7.92 14.65
N LEU A 140 1.14 7.22 15.60
CA LEU A 140 1.36 7.70 16.99
C LEU A 140 2.01 9.09 17.05
N SER A 141 2.78 9.45 16.02
CA SER A 141 3.45 10.74 15.86
C SER A 141 2.49 11.95 15.97
N VAL A 142 1.27 11.84 15.44
CA VAL A 142 0.29 12.95 15.43
C VAL A 142 -0.11 13.38 16.85
N ILE A 143 -0.06 12.45 17.80
CA ILE A 143 -0.42 12.72 19.20
C ILE A 143 0.83 13.05 20.02
N VAL A 144 1.94 12.33 19.82
CA VAL A 144 3.14 12.46 20.66
C VAL A 144 3.86 13.78 20.42
N VAL A 145 3.96 14.24 19.17
CA VAL A 145 4.75 15.44 18.84
C VAL A 145 4.18 16.73 19.48
N PRO A 146 2.87 17.03 19.38
CA PRO A 146 2.30 18.21 20.04
C PRO A 146 2.44 18.18 21.57
N VAL A 147 2.25 17.02 22.19
CA VAL A 147 2.33 16.86 23.66
C VAL A 147 3.74 17.13 24.16
N VAL A 148 4.76 16.55 23.50
CA VAL A 148 6.17 16.77 23.88
C VAL A 148 6.57 18.22 23.66
N PHE A 149 6.15 18.85 22.56
CA PHE A 149 6.45 20.26 22.29
C PHE A 149 5.85 21.21 23.35
N CYS A 150 4.60 20.96 23.78
CA CYS A 150 3.98 21.71 24.87
C CYS A 150 4.73 21.56 26.20
N LEU A 151 5.18 20.34 26.54
CA LEU A 151 5.96 20.11 27.76
C LEU A 151 7.30 20.86 27.73
N VAL A 152 8.02 20.80 26.60
CA VAL A 152 9.28 21.55 26.43
C VAL A 152 9.05 23.05 26.55
N ALA A 153 7.98 23.58 25.95
CA ALA A 153 7.65 25.01 26.04
C ALA A 153 7.40 25.46 27.49
N VAL A 154 6.65 24.69 28.28
CA VAL A 154 6.40 24.99 29.71
C VAL A 154 7.71 24.99 30.50
N ILE A 155 8.58 24.01 30.27
CA ILE A 155 9.90 23.95 30.93
C ILE A 155 10.73 25.19 30.59
N LEU A 156 10.79 25.60 29.31
CA LEU A 156 11.53 26.79 28.89
C LEU A 156 11.00 28.08 29.52
N VAL A 157 9.68 28.22 29.68
CA VAL A 157 9.07 29.39 30.33
C VAL A 157 9.43 29.44 31.82
N VAL A 158 9.30 28.31 32.53
CA VAL A 158 9.63 28.24 33.97
C VAL A 158 11.12 28.52 34.20
N PHE A 159 12.00 27.91 33.39
CA PHE A 159 13.43 28.19 33.45
C PHE A 159 13.75 29.65 33.08
N GLY A 160 13.05 30.23 32.10
CA GLY A 160 13.21 31.63 31.72
C GLY A 160 12.88 32.60 32.86
N ILE A 161 11.77 32.37 33.56
CA ILE A 161 11.37 33.17 34.74
C ILE A 161 12.38 32.99 35.87
N ALA A 162 12.75 31.74 36.19
CA ALA A 162 13.71 31.44 37.25
C ALA A 162 15.09 32.06 36.96
N TYR A 163 15.57 31.98 35.72
CA TYR A 163 16.82 32.57 35.27
C TYR A 163 16.78 34.10 35.34
N TYR A 164 15.67 34.71 34.90
CA TYR A 164 15.48 36.16 34.99
C TYR A 164 15.49 36.65 36.44
N GLN A 165 14.77 35.97 37.33
CA GLN A 165 14.74 36.29 38.76
C GLN A 165 16.10 36.08 39.43
N HIS A 166 16.86 35.04 39.05
CA HIS A 166 18.21 34.84 39.55
C HIS A 166 19.15 35.96 39.10
N ARG A 167 19.11 36.37 37.83
CA ARG A 167 19.94 37.46 37.29
C ARG A 167 19.61 38.82 37.92
N SER A 168 18.33 39.14 38.11
CA SER A 168 17.90 40.44 38.65
C SER A 168 18.27 40.65 40.12
N ARG A 169 18.43 39.56 40.90
CA ARG A 169 18.93 39.64 42.28
C ARG A 169 20.43 39.95 42.40
N TYR A 170 21.22 39.77 41.34
CA TYR A 170 22.66 40.06 41.34
C TYR A 170 23.03 41.45 40.79
N THR A 171 22.04 42.24 40.33
CA THR A 171 22.28 43.60 39.79
C THR A 171 21.98 44.73 40.76
N ILE A 172 21.87 44.45 42.07
CA ILE A 172 21.68 45.49 43.09
C ILE A 172 22.82 45.36 44.10
N GLU A 173 23.82 46.23 43.91
CA GLU A 173 24.42 47.16 44.87
C GLU A 173 25.85 47.52 44.44
N VAL A 174 26.00 48.63 43.72
CA VAL A 174 27.24 49.42 43.76
C VAL A 174 26.82 50.87 44.04
N ALA A 175 27.11 51.28 45.28
CA ALA A 175 26.89 52.55 45.98
C ALA A 175 26.32 53.77 45.23
N ASP A 176 25.38 54.42 45.91
CA ASP A 176 25.01 55.82 45.71
C ASP A 176 26.27 56.69 45.90
N PHE A 177 26.78 57.27 44.81
CA PHE A 177 27.82 58.29 44.89
C PHE A 177 27.16 59.64 45.01
N GLU A 178 27.09 60.14 46.24
CA GLU A 178 26.70 61.51 46.54
C GLU A 178 27.79 62.48 46.02
N PHE A 179 27.65 62.94 44.78
CA PHE A 179 28.48 64.02 44.25
C PHE A 179 27.82 65.36 44.58
N GLY A 180 28.51 66.11 45.43
CA GLY A 180 28.11 67.43 45.88
C GLY A 180 27.64 68.35 44.75
N GLN A 181 26.53 69.02 45.02
CA GLN A 181 26.07 70.33 44.53
C GLN A 181 26.83 70.98 43.36
N GLN A 182 26.03 71.27 42.32
CA GLN A 182 26.20 72.29 41.26
C GLN A 182 26.79 71.84 39.92
N ALA A 183 25.98 71.09 39.16
CA ALA A 183 25.81 71.36 37.72
C ALA A 183 24.47 70.79 37.26
N HIS A 184 23.57 71.66 36.81
CA HIS A 184 22.32 71.28 36.16
C HIS A 184 22.64 70.67 34.78
N LEU A 185 23.06 69.41 34.76
CA LEU A 185 23.20 68.64 33.54
C LEU A 185 22.04 67.65 33.53
N ASP A 186 21.09 67.88 32.61
CA ASP A 186 19.94 67.02 32.40
C ASP A 186 20.37 65.55 32.34
N TYR A 187 19.99 64.80 33.36
CA TYR A 187 20.22 63.37 33.45
C TYR A 187 19.29 62.68 32.46
N LYS A 188 19.70 62.59 31.18
CA LYS A 188 19.03 61.76 30.18
C LYS A 188 19.77 60.44 30.03
N THR A 189 19.03 59.34 30.23
CA THR A 189 19.54 57.98 29.99
C THR A 189 19.86 57.75 28.52
N PHE A 190 20.75 56.79 28.22
CA PHE A 190 21.11 56.47 26.82
C PHE A 190 19.88 56.10 25.97
N THR A 191 18.90 55.45 26.60
CA THR A 191 17.59 55.13 26.02
C THR A 191 16.73 56.36 25.74
N GLU A 192 16.75 57.38 26.59
CA GLU A 192 16.05 58.63 26.34
C GLU A 192 16.72 59.44 25.23
N ARG A 193 18.05 59.47 25.19
CA ARG A 193 18.79 60.09 24.08
C ARG A 193 18.54 59.37 22.76
N LEU A 194 18.50 58.03 22.77
CA LEU A 194 18.14 57.24 21.60
C LEU A 194 16.69 57.50 21.17
N ARG A 195 15.75 57.54 22.12
CA ARG A 195 14.34 57.80 21.83
C ARG A 195 14.13 59.21 21.27
N ASP A 196 14.82 60.21 21.81
CA ASP A 196 14.80 61.58 21.27
C ASP A 196 15.46 61.65 19.89
N SER A 197 16.60 60.98 19.68
CA SER A 197 17.24 60.90 18.35
C SER A 197 16.34 60.21 17.32
N PHE A 198 15.63 59.15 17.68
CA PHE A 198 14.70 58.49 16.78
C PHE A 198 13.45 59.34 16.52
N ARG A 199 12.88 59.99 17.53
CA ARG A 199 11.74 60.90 17.34
C ARG A 199 12.09 62.08 16.43
N ASN A 200 13.24 62.71 16.64
CA ASN A 200 13.70 63.81 15.79
C ASN A 200 14.11 63.34 14.39
N ALA A 201 14.66 62.13 14.24
CA ALA A 201 14.98 61.57 12.93
C ALA A 201 13.73 61.14 12.12
N PHE A 202 12.64 60.75 12.80
CA PHE A 202 11.37 60.40 12.16
C PHE A 202 10.49 61.61 11.79
N ASP A 203 10.84 62.82 12.24
CA ASP A 203 10.18 64.07 11.83
C ASP A 203 10.69 64.59 10.47
N PHE A 204 11.32 63.74 9.67
CA PHE A 204 11.84 64.06 8.32
C PHE A 204 10.74 64.18 7.25
N ARG A 205 9.48 64.44 7.62
CA ARG A 205 8.40 64.57 6.63
C ARG A 205 7.62 65.87 6.65
N GLN A 206 8.00 66.85 7.47
CA GLN A 206 7.36 68.16 7.41
C GLN A 206 8.24 69.28 7.95
N ARG A 207 9.22 69.72 7.15
CA ARG A 207 9.63 71.13 7.24
C ARG A 207 10.00 71.65 5.87
N ASN A 208 9.10 72.50 5.38
CA ASN A 208 9.24 73.30 4.18
C ASN A 208 10.57 74.05 4.21
N ASP A 209 11.26 74.02 3.07
CA ASP A 209 12.17 75.06 2.64
C ASP A 209 11.48 76.41 2.80
N ASN A 210 11.98 77.26 3.70
CA ASN A 210 11.83 78.72 3.70
C ASN A 210 12.77 79.34 4.76
N ASP A 211 13.87 79.90 4.26
CA ASP A 211 14.68 81.01 4.80
C ASP A 211 15.54 80.84 6.08
N PRO A 212 16.61 81.64 6.23
CA PRO A 212 17.77 81.75 5.33
C PRO A 212 19.09 81.51 6.10
N LEU A 213 20.17 81.24 5.35
CA LEU A 213 21.54 81.28 5.88
C LEU A 213 21.82 82.68 6.45
N THR A 214 22.03 82.76 7.76
CA THR A 214 22.73 83.89 8.38
C THR A 214 24.03 83.37 8.96
N SER A 215 25.09 83.63 8.19
CA SER A 215 26.44 83.79 8.71
C SER A 215 26.52 85.09 9.50
N ASP A 216 27.44 85.09 10.46
CA ASP A 216 28.12 86.25 11.01
C ASP A 216 27.52 86.85 12.29
N THR A 217 28.27 86.77 13.39
CA THR A 217 29.03 87.92 13.95
C THR A 217 29.65 87.52 15.30
N ARG A 218 30.98 87.58 15.39
CA ARG A 218 31.76 88.64 16.06
C ARG A 218 31.73 88.56 17.60
N TYR A 219 32.78 87.96 18.16
CA TYR A 219 33.28 88.30 19.50
C TYR A 219 34.69 88.89 19.35
N ASP A 220 34.73 90.21 19.42
CA ASP A 220 35.84 91.08 19.86
C ASP A 220 35.08 92.14 20.69
N SER A 221 35.43 92.47 21.93
CA SER A 221 36.75 92.77 22.44
C SER A 221 36.80 92.64 23.97
N MET A 222 37.99 92.86 24.52
CA MET A 222 38.21 93.67 25.73
C MET A 222 37.11 94.73 25.98
#